data_AF-A0A0D3K792-F1
#
_entry.id   AF-A0A0D3K792-F1
#
_cell.length_a   1.000
_cell.length_b   1.000
_cell.length_c   1.000
_cell.angle_alpha   90.00
_cell.angle_beta   90.00
_cell.angle_gamma   90.00
#
_symmetry.space_group_name_H-M   'P 1'
#
loop_
_entity.id
_entity.type
_entity.pdbx_description
1 polymer ?
#
loop_
_entity_poly.entity_id
_entity_poly.type
_entity_poly.pdbx_seq_one_letter_code
_entity_poly.pdbx_strand_id
1 'polypeptide(L)'
;MPTSNHQRQERRAAARRASVATDDVPDAVPRPQGRGPRNHFWDPRPPGVWRHNESNEPYQSRAARLTSARGRHAAAVRGRRWSRINAARCTAAPVLPRSWTSAEKTASLWGPDSAKIARAS
;
A
#
# COMPACT_ATOMS: atom_id res chain seq x y z
N MET A 1 -1.54 -14.24 37.82
CA MET A 1 -0.79 -13.32 38.69
C MET A 1 -1.10 -11.88 38.28
N PRO A 2 -1.99 -11.15 38.97
CA PRO A 2 -2.16 -9.72 38.72
C PRO A 2 -1.00 -8.97 39.39
N THR A 3 -0.22 -8.21 38.62
CA THR A 3 0.83 -7.35 39.17
C THR A 3 0.19 -6.24 40.01
N SER A 4 0.62 -6.09 41.26
CA SER A 4 0.14 -5.04 42.18
C SER A 4 0.20 -3.65 41.53
N ASN A 5 -0.75 -2.76 41.86
CA ASN A 5 -0.74 -1.37 41.41
C ASN A 5 0.61 -0.67 41.67
N HIS A 6 1.30 -1.07 42.74
CA HIS A 6 2.63 -0.59 43.07
C HIS A 6 3.68 -0.95 42.01
N GLN A 7 3.75 -2.21 41.57
CA GLN A 7 4.63 -2.63 40.47
C GLN A 7 4.31 -1.90 39.17
N ARG A 8 3.02 -1.61 38.92
CA ARG A 8 2.60 -0.84 37.73
C ARG A 8 3.05 0.63 37.83
N GLN A 9 3.07 1.19 39.04
CA GLN A 9 3.55 2.53 39.31
C GLN A 9 5.08 2.62 39.22
N GLU A 10 5.81 1.63 39.72
CA GLU A 10 7.27 1.52 39.60
C GLU A 10 7.71 1.37 38.14
N ARG A 11 7.04 0.51 37.36
CA ARG A 11 7.31 0.39 35.92
C ARG A 11 7.06 1.70 35.17
N ARG A 12 6.00 2.44 35.54
CA ARG A 12 5.74 3.78 35.00
C ARG A 12 6.81 4.79 35.40
N ALA A 13 7.33 4.72 36.62
CA ALA A 13 8.43 5.57 37.07
C ALA A 13 9.75 5.24 36.37
N ALA A 14 10.05 3.96 36.14
CA ALA A 14 11.23 3.52 35.40
C ALA A 14 11.18 3.96 33.92
N ALA A 15 10.02 3.82 33.26
CA ALA A 15 9.82 4.35 31.91
C ALA A 15 9.99 5.87 31.84
N ARG A 16 9.56 6.60 32.88
CA ARG A 16 9.80 8.05 33.00
C ARG A 16 11.29 8.37 33.21
N ARG A 17 12.01 7.61 34.03
CA ARG A 17 13.46 7.82 34.22
C ARG A 17 14.24 7.56 32.93
N ALA A 18 13.86 6.55 32.14
CA ALA A 18 14.43 6.33 30.80
C ALA A 18 14.12 7.49 29.82
N SER A 19 13.01 8.19 29.99
CA SER A 19 12.69 9.39 29.19
C SER A 19 13.44 10.66 29.60
N VAL A 20 14.03 10.71 30.80
CA VAL A 20 14.84 11.85 31.29
C VAL A 20 16.29 11.78 30.81
N ALA A 21 16.76 10.63 30.30
CA ALA A 21 18.04 10.54 29.58
C ALA A 21 17.96 11.14 28.16
N THR A 22 17.18 12.20 27.97
CA THR A 22 16.97 12.89 26.69
C THR A 22 17.79 14.17 26.55
N ASP A 23 18.47 14.61 27.61
CA ASP A 23 19.38 15.77 27.56
C ASP A 23 20.64 15.51 26.70
N ASP A 24 20.97 14.25 26.39
CA ASP A 24 22.14 13.84 25.58
C ASP A 24 21.82 13.48 24.12
N VAL A 25 20.64 13.85 23.59
CA VAL A 25 20.28 13.51 22.20
C VAL A 25 20.75 14.61 21.23
N PRO A 26 21.81 14.38 20.42
CA PRO A 26 22.16 15.31 19.35
C PRO A 26 20.97 15.42 18.37
N ASP A 27 20.70 16.65 17.91
CA ASP A 27 19.60 16.99 17.00
C ASP A 27 18.18 16.71 17.54
N ALA A 28 17.98 16.88 18.85
CA ALA A 28 16.67 16.77 19.47
C ALA A 28 15.62 17.68 18.80
N VAL A 29 14.56 17.08 18.28
CA VAL A 29 13.43 17.78 17.66
C VAL A 29 12.55 18.38 18.77
N PRO A 30 12.26 19.69 18.71
CA PRO A 30 11.48 20.36 19.73
C PRO A 30 10.06 19.77 19.79
N ARG A 31 9.55 19.63 21.01
CA ARG A 31 8.19 19.13 21.23
C ARG A 31 7.15 20.09 20.62
N PRO A 32 6.18 19.58 19.85
CA PRO A 32 5.08 20.39 19.34
C PRO A 32 4.32 21.07 20.47
N GLN A 33 3.95 22.33 20.25
CA GLN A 33 3.17 23.10 21.21
C GLN A 33 1.79 22.45 21.44
N GLY A 34 1.32 22.56 22.69
CA GLY A 34 0.02 22.04 23.10
C GLY A 34 0.05 20.64 23.73
N ARG A 35 -1.16 20.10 23.90
CA ARG A 35 -1.37 18.81 24.56
C ARG A 35 -1.16 17.67 23.57
N GLY A 36 -0.21 16.79 23.89
CA GLY A 36 0.03 15.58 23.11
C GLY A 36 -1.13 14.57 23.17
N PRO A 37 -1.10 13.55 22.30
CA PRO A 37 -2.05 12.44 22.34
C PRO A 37 -2.06 11.76 23.71
N ARG A 38 -3.25 11.30 24.14
CA ARG A 38 -3.41 10.61 25.44
C ARG A 38 -2.59 9.31 25.45
N ASN A 39 -1.94 9.00 26.58
CA ASN A 39 -1.07 7.82 26.76
C ASN A 39 0.17 7.78 25.84
N HIS A 40 0.64 8.93 25.36
CA HIS A 40 1.86 9.04 24.56
C HIS A 40 2.86 9.98 25.22
N PHE A 41 4.15 9.75 24.97
CA PHE A 41 5.25 10.64 25.32
C PHE A 41 5.89 11.19 24.04
N TRP A 42 6.52 12.36 24.12
CA TRP A 42 7.28 12.92 23.01
C TRP A 42 8.67 12.28 22.99
N ASP A 43 9.02 11.61 21.89
CA ASP A 43 10.38 11.16 21.61
C ASP A 43 11.09 12.26 20.81
N PRO A 44 12.08 12.96 21.41
CA PRO A 44 12.76 14.08 20.74
C PRO A 44 13.76 13.60 19.70
N ARG A 45 14.12 12.31 19.65
CA ARG A 45 15.06 11.82 18.63
C ARG A 45 14.48 12.02 17.23
N PRO A 46 15.26 12.51 16.26
CA PRO A 46 14.81 12.60 14.87
C PRO A 46 14.13 11.30 14.43
N PRO A 47 12.90 11.36 13.88
CA PRO A 47 12.25 12.55 13.31
C PRO A 47 11.39 13.40 14.29
N GLY A 48 11.39 13.12 15.59
CA GLY A 48 10.53 13.80 16.57
C GLY A 48 9.10 13.27 16.50
N VAL A 49 8.78 12.26 17.31
CA VAL A 49 7.48 11.57 17.21
C VAL A 49 6.85 11.32 18.56
N TRP A 50 5.53 11.37 18.62
CA TRP A 50 4.78 10.86 19.76
C TRP A 50 4.88 9.34 19.79
N ARG A 51 5.24 8.74 20.92
CA ARG A 51 5.30 7.28 21.10
C ARG A 51 4.37 6.82 22.20
N HIS A 52 3.76 5.65 22.04
CA HIS A 52 2.85 5.10 23.03
C HIS A 52 3.60 4.66 24.29
N ASN A 53 3.07 4.97 25.47
CA ASN A 53 3.77 4.74 26.75
C ASN A 53 4.10 3.27 27.04
N GLU A 54 3.30 2.32 26.54
CA GLU A 54 3.44 0.90 26.87
C GLU A 54 4.08 0.09 25.75
N SER A 55 3.74 0.38 24.50
CA SER A 55 4.24 -0.37 23.33
C SER A 55 5.42 0.32 22.65
N ASN A 56 5.73 1.55 23.04
CA ASN A 56 6.72 2.40 22.40
C ASN A 56 6.43 2.71 20.92
N GLU A 57 5.29 2.29 20.36
CA GLU A 57 4.97 2.47 18.95
C GLU A 57 4.73 3.95 18.59
N PRO A 58 5.14 4.41 17.39
CA PRO A 58 4.84 5.74 16.91
C PRO A 58 3.33 6.00 16.81
N TYR A 59 2.92 7.19 17.25
CA TYR A 59 1.55 7.63 17.17
C TYR A 59 1.12 7.81 15.72
N GLN A 60 0.05 7.13 15.34
CA GLN A 60 -0.61 7.36 14.07
C GLN A 60 -1.87 8.20 14.27
N SER A 61 -1.89 9.37 13.65
CA SER A 61 -3.08 10.22 13.64
C SER A 61 -4.28 9.47 13.05
N ARG A 62 -5.50 9.83 13.49
CA ARG A 62 -6.73 9.22 12.94
C ARG A 62 -6.82 9.42 11.42
N ALA A 63 -6.43 10.60 10.94
CA ALA A 63 -6.38 10.90 9.51
C ALA A 63 -5.43 9.96 8.75
N ALA A 64 -4.21 9.76 9.25
CA ALA A 64 -3.25 8.82 8.65
C ALA A 64 -3.81 7.38 8.60
N ARG A 65 -4.45 6.93 9.68
CA ARG A 65 -5.09 5.60 9.72
C ARG A 65 -6.21 5.46 8.69
N LEU A 66 -7.04 6.49 8.52
CA LEU A 66 -8.13 6.51 7.54
C LEU A 66 -7.60 6.53 6.11
N THR A 67 -6.56 7.32 5.83
CA THR A 67 -5.91 7.35 4.51
C THR A 67 -5.34 5.98 4.15
N SER A 68 -4.62 5.34 5.07
CA SER A 68 -4.10 3.99 4.88
C SER A 68 -5.22 2.97 4.63
N ALA A 69 -6.32 3.06 5.38
CA ALA A 69 -7.48 2.18 5.17
C ALA A 69 -8.14 2.38 3.80
N ARG A 70 -8.31 3.64 3.36
CA ARG A 70 -8.84 3.98 2.03
C ARG A 70 -7.93 3.46 0.92
N GLY A 71 -6.62 3.61 1.07
CA GLY A 71 -5.63 3.08 0.12
C GLY A 71 -5.72 1.56 -0.02
N ARG A 72 -5.80 0.83 1.10
CA ARG A 72 -6.00 -0.63 1.11
C ARG A 72 -7.32 -1.04 0.44
N HIS A 73 -8.40 -0.31 0.71
CA HIS A 73 -9.69 -0.57 0.08
C HIS A 73 -9.62 -0.38 -1.44
N ALA A 74 -9.04 0.73 -1.90
CA ALA A 74 -8.86 1.02 -3.32
C ALA A 74 -8.00 -0.04 -4.02
N ALA A 75 -6.91 -0.49 -3.39
CA ALA A 75 -6.08 -1.58 -3.89
C ALA A 75 -6.86 -2.88 -4.02
N ALA A 76 -7.66 -3.25 -3.00
CA ALA A 76 -8.50 -4.45 -3.03
C ALA A 76 -9.58 -4.38 -4.13
N VAL A 77 -10.21 -3.22 -4.33
CA VAL A 77 -11.19 -3.02 -5.42
C VAL A 77 -10.52 -3.20 -6.79
N ARG A 78 -9.34 -2.61 -7.00
CA ARG A 78 -8.56 -2.77 -8.24
C ARG A 78 -8.19 -4.24 -8.47
N GLY A 79 -7.72 -4.93 -7.43
CA GLY A 79 -7.42 -6.36 -7.49
C GLY A 79 -8.63 -7.18 -7.92
N ARG A 80 -9.79 -6.97 -7.29
CA ARG A 80 -11.04 -7.65 -7.67
C ARG A 80 -11.49 -7.37 -9.10
N ARG A 81 -11.30 -6.14 -9.60
CA ARG A 81 -11.61 -5.79 -10.99
C ARG A 81 -10.70 -6.53 -11.96
N TRP A 82 -9.40 -6.53 -11.66
CA TRP A 82 -8.39 -7.23 -12.47
C TRP A 82 -8.65 -8.74 -12.53
N SER A 83 -8.92 -9.37 -11.39
CA SER A 83 -9.26 -10.80 -11.33
C SER A 83 -10.49 -11.13 -12.15
N ARG A 84 -11.54 -10.29 -12.13
CA ARG A 84 -12.75 -10.51 -12.95
C ARG A 84 -12.48 -10.41 -14.45
N ILE A 85 -11.69 -9.42 -14.87
CA ILE A 85 -11.30 -9.27 -16.29
C ILE A 85 -10.51 -10.48 -16.75
N ASN A 86 -9.53 -10.92 -15.96
CA ASN A 86 -8.72 -12.08 -16.32
C ASN A 86 -9.50 -13.38 -16.27
N ALA A 87 -10.42 -13.55 -15.31
CA ALA A 87 -11.32 -14.71 -15.30
C ALA A 87 -12.12 -14.81 -16.60
N ALA A 88 -12.70 -13.70 -17.08
CA ALA A 88 -13.42 -13.67 -18.35
C ALA A 88 -12.53 -14.01 -19.56
N ARG A 89 -11.24 -13.64 -19.53
CA ARG A 89 -10.26 -13.99 -20.57
C ARG A 89 -9.88 -15.48 -20.53
N CYS A 90 -9.72 -16.05 -19.34
CA CYS A 90 -9.40 -17.47 -19.18
C CYS A 90 -10.56 -18.38 -19.57
N THR A 91 -11.80 -17.92 -19.42
CA THR A 91 -13.01 -18.66 -19.83
C THR A 91 -13.45 -18.36 -21.26
N ALA A 92 -12.84 -17.38 -21.93
CA ALA A 92 -13.14 -17.12 -23.33
C ALA A 92 -12.60 -18.29 -24.17
N ALA A 93 -13.47 -18.95 -24.92
CA ALA A 93 -13.04 -19.93 -25.91
C ALA A 93 -12.06 -19.25 -26.87
N PRO A 94 -10.93 -19.91 -27.23
CA PRO A 94 -10.03 -19.34 -28.22
C PRO A 94 -10.85 -19.08 -29.49
N VAL A 95 -10.85 -17.83 -29.95
CA VAL A 95 -11.34 -17.51 -31.29
C VAL A 95 -10.45 -18.30 -32.23
N LEU A 96 -10.97 -19.41 -32.76
CA LEU A 96 -10.25 -20.21 -33.74
C LEU A 96 -9.90 -19.28 -34.89
N PRO A 97 -8.62 -19.17 -35.28
CA PRO A 97 -8.27 -18.39 -36.44
C PRO A 97 -9.01 -19.01 -37.63
N ARG A 98 -9.94 -18.26 -38.21
CA ARG A 98 -10.45 -18.56 -39.55
C ARG A 98 -9.23 -18.77 -40.43
N SER A 99 -9.15 -19.92 -41.11
CA SER A 99 -8.15 -20.09 -42.16
C SER A 99 -8.50 -19.13 -43.28
N TRP A 100 -7.57 -18.24 -43.60
CA TRP A 100 -7.70 -17.38 -44.76
C TRP A 100 -7.27 -18.19 -45.97
N THR A 101 -8.11 -18.23 -46.99
CA THR A 101 -7.73 -18.80 -48.27
C THR A 101 -6.60 -17.96 -48.88
N SER A 102 -5.77 -18.57 -49.73
CA SER A 102 -4.67 -17.86 -50.41
C SER A 102 -5.15 -16.60 -51.12
N ALA A 103 -6.34 -16.66 -51.74
CA ALA A 103 -6.97 -15.51 -52.40
C ALA A 103 -7.33 -14.38 -51.42
N GLU A 104 -7.89 -14.69 -50.25
CA GLU A 104 -8.22 -13.70 -49.22
C GLU A 104 -6.99 -13.06 -48.61
N LYS A 105 -5.91 -13.84 -48.45
CA LYS A 105 -4.63 -13.34 -47.97
C LYS A 105 -4.02 -12.35 -48.97
N THR A 106 -4.00 -12.70 -50.25
CA THR A 106 -3.52 -11.81 -51.31
C THR A 106 -4.39 -10.55 -51.44
N ALA A 107 -5.72 -10.69 -51.40
CA ALA A 107 -6.66 -9.58 -51.50
C ALA A 107 -6.55 -8.59 -50.33
N SER A 108 -6.19 -9.07 -49.13
CA SER A 108 -6.03 -8.18 -47.97
C SER A 108 -4.69 -7.47 -47.92
N LEU A 109 -3.65 -8.04 -48.53
CA LEU A 109 -2.36 -7.35 -48.67
C LEU A 109 -2.36 -6.32 -49.81
N TRP A 110 -3.08 -6.59 -50.89
CA TRP A 110 -2.93 -5.84 -52.16
C TRP A 110 -4.23 -5.24 -52.70
N GLY A 111 -5.35 -5.40 -51.98
CA GLY A 111 -6.68 -4.97 -52.41
C GLY A 111 -7.40 -6.02 -53.28
N PRO A 112 -8.73 -5.92 -53.42
CA PRO A 112 -9.58 -6.97 -54.01
C PRO A 112 -9.29 -7.29 -55.48
N ASP A 113 -8.60 -6.41 -56.22
CA ASP A 113 -8.24 -6.63 -57.63
C ASP A 113 -6.92 -7.43 -57.83
N SER A 114 -6.20 -7.74 -56.75
CA SER A 114 -4.89 -8.42 -56.82
C SER A 114 -4.96 -9.90 -57.24
N ALA A 115 -6.14 -10.52 -57.17
CA ALA A 115 -6.34 -11.90 -57.61
C ALA A 115 -6.10 -12.12 -59.12
N LYS A 116 -6.14 -11.05 -59.93
CA LYS A 116 -5.84 -11.12 -61.37
C LYS A 116 -4.35 -11.30 -61.67
N ILE A 117 -3.47 -10.94 -60.74
CA ILE A 117 -2.01 -10.99 -60.93
C ILE A 117 -1.49 -12.43 -60.84
N ALA A 118 -2.15 -13.30 -60.06
CA ALA A 118 -1.71 -14.67 -59.81
C ALA A 118 -1.99 -15.67 -60.97
N ARG A 119 -2.76 -15.28 -62.01
CA ARG A 119 -3.13 -16.16 -63.14
C ARG A 119 -2.31 -15.93 -64.41
N ALA A 120 -1.32 -15.04 -64.40
CA ALA A 120 -0.54 -14.65 -65.58
C ALA A 120 0.91 -15.14 -65.55
N SER A 121 1.22 -16.25 -64.88
CA SER A 121 2.54 -16.89 -64.88
C SER A 121 2.46 -18.34 -65.31
#